data_AF-A0A937MQ10-F1
#
_entry.id   AF-A0A937MQ10-F1
#
_cell.length_a   1.000
_cell.length_b   1.000
_cell.length_c   1.000
_cell.angle_alpha   90.00
_cell.angle_beta   90.00
_cell.angle_gamma   90.00
#
_symmetry.space_group_name_H-M   'P 1'
#
loop_
_entity.id
_entity.type
_entity.pdbx_description
1 polymer ?
#
loop_
_entity_poly.entity_id
_entity_poly.type
_entity_poly.pdbx_seq_one_letter_code
_entity_poly.pdbx_strand_id
1 'polypeptide(L)'
;WELLYFGGETNATPTNIAANGINTLLEAYIAGINPTNPASFFEASLTNETGFVVQWNATSGRVYSVFGTTNLQESFQPLETNILWPQASWTDNVPNVESFYRIDVQLAD
;
A
#
# COMPACT_ATOMS: atom_id res chain seq x y z
N TRP A 1 -12.83 -9.73 -8.94
CA TRP A 1 -11.42 -10.12 -8.69
C TRP A 1 -11.29 -11.63 -8.60
N GLU A 2 -12.13 -12.30 -7.79
CA GLU A 2 -12.10 -13.76 -7.65
C GLU A 2 -12.41 -14.49 -8.96
N LEU A 3 -13.43 -14.06 -9.72
CA LEU A 3 -13.72 -14.61 -11.05
C LEU A 3 -12.50 -14.52 -12.00
N LEU A 4 -11.76 -13.41 -11.95
CA LEU A 4 -10.61 -13.16 -12.83
C LEU A 4 -9.42 -14.10 -12.49
N TYR A 5 -9.14 -14.30 -11.20
CA TYR A 5 -7.94 -15.00 -10.76
C TYR A 5 -8.18 -16.46 -10.34
N PHE A 6 -9.41 -16.83 -9.99
CA PHE A 6 -9.78 -18.13 -9.45
C PHE A 6 -10.96 -18.78 -10.19
N GLY A 7 -11.48 -18.16 -11.26
CA GLY A 7 -12.50 -18.74 -12.12
C GLY A 7 -13.89 -18.87 -11.48
N GLY A 8 -14.12 -18.25 -10.32
CA GLY A 8 -15.41 -18.24 -9.63
C GLY A 8 -15.40 -17.38 -8.37
N GLU A 9 -16.58 -16.95 -7.92
CA GLU A 9 -16.78 -16.07 -6.74
C GLU A 9 -16.60 -16.79 -5.40
N THR A 10 -16.46 -18.12 -5.40
CA THR A 10 -16.31 -18.93 -4.16
C THR A 10 -14.99 -19.69 -4.11
N ASN A 11 -14.08 -19.44 -5.06
CA ASN A 11 -12.84 -20.19 -5.20
C ASN A 11 -11.63 -19.52 -4.53
N ALA A 12 -11.86 -18.42 -3.81
CA ALA A 12 -10.86 -17.71 -3.04
C ALA A 12 -11.29 -17.67 -1.57
N THR A 13 -10.43 -18.14 -0.66
CA THR A 13 -10.64 -17.91 0.78
C THR A 13 -9.85 -16.66 1.18
N PRO A 14 -10.47 -15.64 1.79
CA PRO A 14 -9.79 -14.39 2.16
C PRO A 14 -8.50 -14.56 2.97
N THR A 15 -8.41 -15.62 3.77
CA THR A 15 -7.26 -15.93 4.64
C THR A 15 -6.19 -16.81 4.00
N ASN A 16 -6.41 -17.34 2.78
CA ASN A 16 -5.37 -18.06 2.07
C ASN A 16 -4.21 -17.12 1.73
N ILE A 17 -2.99 -17.64 1.73
CA ILE A 17 -1.79 -16.90 1.31
C ILE A 17 -1.78 -16.79 -0.22
N ALA A 18 -1.54 -15.59 -0.72
CA ALA A 18 -1.34 -15.31 -2.15
C ALA A 18 -0.03 -15.92 -2.65
N ALA A 19 0.13 -16.02 -3.97
CA ALA A 19 1.32 -16.61 -4.59
C ALA A 19 2.63 -15.92 -4.21
N ASN A 20 2.57 -14.66 -3.78
CA ASN A 20 3.73 -13.90 -3.33
C ASN A 20 4.27 -14.33 -1.95
N GLY A 21 3.54 -15.19 -1.23
CA GLY A 21 3.97 -15.75 0.06
C GLY A 21 3.93 -14.78 1.24
N ILE A 22 3.49 -13.55 1.03
CA ILE A 22 3.49 -12.47 2.04
C ILE A 22 2.06 -12.11 2.42
N ASN A 23 1.23 -11.81 1.43
CA ASN A 23 -0.12 -11.31 1.65
C ASN A 23 -1.13 -12.44 1.69
N THR A 24 -2.19 -12.25 2.47
CA THR A 24 -3.43 -13.01 2.29
C THR A 24 -4.14 -12.60 0.99
N LEU A 25 -5.11 -13.39 0.51
CA LEU A 25 -5.92 -13.04 -0.66
C LEU A 25 -6.71 -11.75 -0.43
N LEU A 26 -7.20 -11.50 0.78
CA LEU A 26 -7.88 -10.25 1.12
C LEU A 26 -6.94 -9.04 1.05
N GLU A 27 -5.76 -9.13 1.65
CA GLU A 27 -4.75 -8.07 1.58
C GLU A 27 -4.32 -7.81 0.14
N ALA A 28 -4.13 -8.88 -0.65
CA ALA A 28 -3.81 -8.74 -2.08
C ALA A 28 -4.93 -8.03 -2.85
N TYR A 29 -6.20 -8.34 -2.56
CA TYR A 29 -7.34 -7.66 -3.15
C TYR A 29 -7.36 -6.16 -2.80
N ILE A 30 -7.20 -5.82 -1.51
CA ILE A 30 -7.20 -4.43 -1.03
C ILE A 30 -6.04 -3.65 -1.69
N ALA A 31 -4.83 -4.20 -1.64
CA ALA A 31 -3.62 -3.56 -2.17
C ALA A 31 -3.55 -3.51 -3.72
N GLY A 32 -4.45 -4.21 -4.43
CA GLY A 32 -4.43 -4.27 -5.89
C GLY A 32 -3.36 -5.21 -6.46
N ILE A 33 -2.89 -6.16 -5.67
CA ILE A 33 -1.87 -7.16 -6.03
C ILE A 33 -2.52 -8.29 -6.85
N ASN A 34 -1.82 -8.82 -7.85
CA ASN A 34 -2.23 -10.04 -8.52
C ASN A 34 -1.94 -11.25 -7.61
N PRO A 35 -2.97 -11.95 -7.11
CA PRO A 35 -2.81 -13.00 -6.10
C PRO A 35 -2.17 -14.30 -6.64
N THR A 36 -2.09 -14.45 -7.96
CA THR A 36 -1.55 -15.65 -8.63
C THR A 36 -0.12 -15.46 -9.12
N ASN A 37 0.38 -14.22 -9.11
CA ASN A 37 1.73 -13.91 -9.56
C ASN A 37 2.67 -13.78 -8.35
N PRO A 38 3.67 -14.67 -8.18
CA PRO A 38 4.61 -14.60 -7.07
C PRO A 38 5.51 -13.35 -7.09
N ALA A 39 5.61 -12.65 -8.22
CA ALA A 39 6.37 -11.41 -8.37
C ALA A 39 5.52 -10.14 -8.15
N SER A 40 4.23 -10.25 -7.81
CA SER A 40 3.36 -9.09 -7.61
C SER A 40 3.38 -8.64 -6.14
N PHE A 41 3.78 -7.40 -5.92
CA PHE A 41 3.86 -6.78 -4.59
C PHE A 41 3.31 -5.35 -4.60
N PHE A 42 2.94 -4.86 -3.42
CA PHE A 42 2.80 -3.43 -3.20
C PHE A 42 4.20 -2.84 -2.99
N GLU A 43 4.57 -1.90 -3.84
CA GLU A 43 5.91 -1.32 -3.87
C GLU A 43 5.83 0.14 -3.44
N ALA A 44 6.63 0.48 -2.44
CA ALA A 44 6.83 1.84 -1.99
C ALA A 44 8.31 2.20 -2.12
N SER A 45 8.60 3.44 -2.49
CA SER A 45 9.95 3.97 -2.61
C SER A 45 10.04 5.36 -2.00
N LEU A 46 11.27 5.76 -1.66
CA LEU A 46 11.59 7.05 -1.05
C LEU A 46 12.71 7.69 -1.86
N THR A 47 12.51 8.92 -2.32
CA THR A 47 13.55 9.74 -2.94
C THR A 47 13.78 11.00 -2.10
N ASN A 48 14.99 11.56 -2.10
CA ASN A 48 15.35 12.69 -1.23
C ASN A 48 15.97 13.90 -1.96
N GLU A 49 15.85 13.99 -3.29
CA GLU A 49 16.51 15.03 -4.08
C GLU A 49 16.02 16.46 -3.78
N THR A 50 14.73 16.63 -3.45
CA THR A 50 14.10 17.92 -3.14
C THR A 50 13.20 17.81 -1.91
N GLY A 51 13.70 17.16 -0.86
CA GLY A 51 12.89 16.69 0.28
C GLY A 51 12.51 15.22 0.14
N PHE A 52 11.94 14.63 1.20
CA PHE A 52 11.54 13.21 1.18
C PHE A 52 10.23 13.04 0.43
N VAL A 53 10.28 12.40 -0.74
CA VAL A 53 9.11 12.05 -1.54
C VAL A 53 8.86 10.56 -1.40
N VAL A 54 7.75 10.22 -0.76
CA VAL A 54 7.23 8.85 -0.63
C VAL A 54 6.38 8.56 -1.86
N GLN A 55 6.65 7.47 -2.57
CA GLN A 55 5.95 7.08 -3.80
C GLN A 55 5.51 5.62 -3.73
N TRP A 56 4.43 5.25 -4.40
CA TRP A 56 3.90 3.89 -4.42
C TRP A 56 3.19 3.53 -5.73
N ASN A 57 2.95 2.23 -5.96
CA ASN A 57 2.20 1.74 -7.12
C ASN A 57 0.67 1.88 -6.91
N ALA A 58 0.14 3.08 -7.16
CA ALA A 58 -1.29 3.35 -6.98
C ALA A 58 -2.19 2.56 -7.95
N THR A 59 -3.31 2.04 -7.44
CA THR A 59 -4.30 1.25 -8.17
C THR A 59 -5.68 1.91 -8.09
N SER A 60 -6.43 1.91 -9.19
CA SER A 60 -7.79 2.50 -9.24
C SER A 60 -8.72 1.93 -8.16
N GLY A 61 -9.62 2.75 -7.62
CA GLY A 61 -10.57 2.37 -6.58
C GLY A 61 -9.96 2.15 -5.19
N ARG A 62 -8.73 2.64 -4.96
CA ARG A 62 -8.06 2.62 -3.65
C ARG A 62 -7.89 4.04 -3.13
N VAL A 63 -7.85 4.13 -1.81
CA VAL A 63 -7.47 5.32 -1.06
C VAL A 63 -6.26 5.02 -0.19
N TYR A 64 -5.35 5.98 -0.09
CA TYR A 64 -4.08 5.83 0.58
C TYR A 64 -3.96 6.78 1.78
N SER A 65 -3.20 6.35 2.78
CA SER A 65 -2.81 7.20 3.89
C SER A 65 -1.31 7.04 4.15
N VAL A 66 -0.62 8.16 4.36
CA VAL A 66 0.79 8.20 4.73
C VAL A 66 0.88 8.50 6.21
N PHE A 67 1.62 7.65 6.91
CA PHE A 67 1.95 7.82 8.30
C PHE A 67 3.46 7.99 8.45
N GLY A 68 3.88 8.65 9.52
CA GLY A 68 5.29 8.78 9.85
C GLY A 68 5.58 8.67 11.34
N THR A 69 6.84 8.37 11.63
CA THR A 69 7.43 8.46 12.97
C THR A 69 8.91 8.78 12.83
N THR A 70 9.50 9.43 13.83
CA THR A 70 10.96 9.61 13.93
C THR A 70 11.62 8.47 14.70
N ASN A 71 10.83 7.59 15.32
CA ASN A 71 11.30 6.48 16.14
C ASN A 71 10.42 5.24 15.92
N LEU A 72 11.03 4.12 15.52
CA LEU A 72 10.32 2.85 15.29
C LEU A 72 9.77 2.19 16.57
N GLN A 73 10.16 2.68 17.76
CA GLN A 73 9.56 2.26 19.03
C GLN A 73 8.24 2.99 19.32
N GLU A 74 7.94 4.07 18.59
CA GLU A 74 6.73 4.86 18.75
C GLU A 74 5.68 4.49 17.68
N SER A 75 4.43 4.86 17.97
CA SER A 75 3.35 4.65 17.00
C SER A 75 3.46 5.63 15.83
N PHE A 76 3.29 5.11 14.62
CA PHE A 76 3.15 5.91 13.41
C PHE A 76 1.93 6.85 13.52
N GLN A 77 2.16 8.15 13.34
CA GLN A 77 1.12 9.19 13.32
C GLN A 77 0.69 9.50 11.89
N PRO A 78 -0.60 9.81 11.65
CA PRO A 78 -1.06 10.20 10.32
C PRO A 78 -0.40 11.52 9.90
N LEU A 79 0.19 11.53 8.70
CA LEU A 79 0.74 12.74 8.07
C LEU A 79 -0.23 13.27 7.01
N GLU A 80 -0.80 12.35 6.22
CA GLU A 80 -1.79 12.66 5.19
C GLU A 80 -2.71 11.45 5.05
N THR A 81 -4.01 11.68 4.95
CA THR A 81 -5.02 10.62 4.79
C THR A 81 -5.94 10.94 3.63
N ASN A 82 -6.74 9.97 3.20
CA ASN A 82 -7.70 10.12 2.11
C ASN A 82 -7.06 10.55 0.77
N ILE A 83 -5.84 10.10 0.50
CA ILE A 83 -5.17 10.33 -0.78
C ILE A 83 -5.83 9.42 -1.82
N LEU A 84 -6.65 10.01 -2.69
CA LEU A 84 -7.37 9.27 -3.72
C LEU A 84 -6.45 8.93 -4.90
N TRP A 85 -6.62 7.74 -5.47
CA TRP A 85 -6.12 7.44 -6.81
C TRP A 85 -6.60 8.53 -7.81
N PRO A 86 -5.76 9.01 -8.75
CA PRO A 86 -4.48 8.46 -9.20
C PRO A 86 -3.24 9.00 -8.50
N GLN A 87 -3.38 9.78 -7.41
CA GLN A 87 -2.20 10.26 -6.69
C GLN A 87 -1.44 9.07 -6.11
N ALA A 88 -0.13 9.04 -6.39
CA ALA A 88 0.76 7.92 -6.12
C ALA A 88 2.02 8.35 -5.36
N SER A 89 2.02 9.57 -4.84
CA SER A 89 3.14 10.15 -4.10
C SER A 89 2.68 11.17 -3.09
N TRP A 90 3.48 11.36 -2.05
CA TRP A 90 3.35 12.39 -1.04
C TRP A 90 4.74 12.95 -0.71
N THR A 91 4.84 14.26 -0.52
CA THR A 91 6.11 14.94 -0.22
C THR A 91 6.09 15.44 1.20
N ASP A 92 7.09 15.05 1.98
CA ASP A 92 7.36 15.63 3.28
C ASP A 92 8.01 17.00 3.09
N ASN A 93 7.24 18.07 3.32
CA ASN A 93 7.72 19.44 3.22
C ASN A 93 8.47 19.91 4.47
N VAL A 94 8.44 19.12 5.56
CA VAL A 94 9.13 19.43 6.83
C VAL A 94 9.89 18.20 7.31
N PRO A 95 10.82 17.68 6.48
CA PRO A 95 11.48 16.43 6.80
C PRO A 95 12.37 16.60 8.04
N ASN A 96 12.13 15.79 9.07
CA ASN A 96 13.11 15.61 10.14
C ASN A 96 14.33 14.86 9.58
N VAL A 97 15.48 15.00 10.25
CA VAL A 97 16.75 14.37 9.82
C VAL A 97 16.64 12.83 9.82
N GLU A 98 15.75 12.27 10.63
CA GLU A 98 15.43 10.84 10.71
C GLU A 98 13.91 10.65 10.70
N SER A 99 13.38 10.13 9.60
CA SER A 99 11.95 9.85 9.43
C SER A 99 11.73 8.45 8.86
N PHE A 100 10.76 7.74 9.40
CA PHE A 100 10.24 6.47 8.91
C PHE A 100 8.82 6.70 8.41
N TYR A 101 8.47 6.09 7.27
CA TYR A 101 7.16 6.24 6.65
C TYR A 101 6.47 4.88 6.52
N ARG A 102 5.13 4.89 6.64
CA ARG A 102 4.26 3.74 6.39
C ARG A 102 3.11 4.20 5.51
N ILE A 103 2.78 3.39 4.51
CA ILE A 103 1.63 3.60 3.64
C ILE A 103 0.56 2.58 4.03
N ASP A 104 -0.66 3.06 4.23
CA ASP A 104 -1.84 2.21 4.37
C ASP A 104 -2.70 2.29 3.10
N VAL A 105 -3.34 1.19 2.74
CA VAL A 105 -4.17 1.06 1.54
C VAL A 105 -5.54 0.53 1.92
N GLN A 106 -6.57 1.20 1.44
CA GLN A 106 -7.97 0.82 1.67
C GLN A 106 -8.75 0.88 0.35
N LEU A 107 -9.88 0.19 0.29
CA LEU A 107 -10.83 0.35 -0.81
C LEU A 107 -11.48 1.74 -0.67
N ALA A 108 -11.66 2.44 -1.79
CA ALA A 108 -12.44 3.67 -1.80
C ALA A 108 -13.95 3.33 -1.65
N ASP A 109 -14.67 4.17 -0.90
CA ASP A 109 -16.14 4.10 -0.75
C ASP A 109 -16.89 4.44 -2.06
#